data_AF-A0A8H5HF42-F1
#
_entry.id   AF-A0A8H5HF42-F1
#
_cell.length_a   1.000
_cell.length_b   1.000
_cell.length_c   1.000
_cell.angle_alpha   90.00
_cell.angle_beta   90.00
_cell.angle_gamma   90.00
#
_symmetry.space_group_name_H-M   'P 1'
#
loop_
_entity.id
_entity.type
_entity.pdbx_description
1 polymer ?
#
loop_
_entity_poly.entity_id
_entity_poly.type
_entity_poly.pdbx_seq_one_letter_code
_entity_poly.pdbx_strand_id
1 'polypeptide(L)' 'MASLTGPFRQTYRYMQRQAHENTVIFYSCIIGLIGPAMVVTIPPIRERFGYRPAEPVPTSYPLPNRARRPVQGYEDE' A
#
# COMPACT_ATOMS: atom_id res chain seq x y z
N MET A 1 -6.55 -36.56 -18.09
CA MET A 1 -5.78 -35.35 -17.71
C MET A 1 -6.25 -34.05 -18.40
N ALA A 2 -7.12 -34.08 -19.42
CA ALA A 2 -7.58 -32.86 -20.12
C ALA A 2 -8.64 -32.02 -19.37
N SER A 3 -9.32 -32.57 -18.34
CA SER A 3 -10.37 -31.83 -17.62
C SER A 3 -9.84 -30.77 -16.65
N LEU A 4 -8.59 -30.90 -16.20
CA LEU A 4 -7.99 -29.99 -15.20
C LEU A 4 -7.59 -28.64 -15.81
N THR A 5 -7.26 -28.59 -17.10
CA THR A 5 -6.86 -27.34 -17.80
C THR A 5 -7.99 -26.70 -18.62
N GLY A 6 -9.11 -27.41 -18.78
CA GLY A 6 -10.30 -26.93 -19.49
C GLY A 6 -10.84 -25.58 -18.98
N PRO A 7 -11.02 -25.40 -17.65
CA PRO A 7 -11.49 -24.13 -17.09
C PRO A 7 -10.57 -22.96 -17.43
N PHE A 8 -9.25 -23.12 -17.27
CA PHE A 8 -8.27 -22.07 -17.56
C PHE A 8 -8.26 -21.64 -19.03
N ARG A 9 -8.35 -22.59 -19.95
CA ARG A 9 -8.42 -22.29 -21.39
C ARG A 9 -9.70 -21.54 -21.75
N GLN A 10 -10.82 -21.90 -21.13
CA GLN A 10 -12.10 -21.22 -21.34
C GLN A 10 -12.08 -19.80 -20.75
N THR A 11 -11.51 -19.62 -19.56
CA THR A 11 -11.34 -18.30 -18.93
C THR A 11 -10.45 -17.38 -19.77
N TYR A 12 -9.33 -17.88 -20.32
CA TYR A 12 -8.46 -17.08 -21.18
C TYR A 12 -9.19 -16.60 -22.45
N ARG A 13 -9.90 -17.50 -23.14
CA ARG A 13 -10.70 -17.13 -24.33
C ARG A 13 -11.78 -16.11 -24.00
N TYR A 14 -12.41 -16.25 -22.83
CA TYR A 14 -13.41 -15.29 -22.36
C TYR A 14 -12.80 -13.91 -22.07
N MET A 15 -11.66 -13.85 -21.38
CA MET A 15 -10.95 -12.59 -21.13
C MET A 15 -10.50 -11.92 -22.43
N GLN A 16 -9.97 -12.69 -23.38
CA GLN A 16 -9.60 -12.19 -24.70
C GLN A 16 -10.81 -11.59 -25.43
N ARG A 17 -11.96 -12.28 -25.41
CA ARG A 17 -13.20 -11.77 -26.00
C ARG A 17 -13.63 -10.45 -25.34
N GLN A 18 -13.61 -10.38 -24.01
CA GLN A 18 -13.98 -9.17 -23.28
C GLN A 18 -13.04 -7.99 -23.56
N ALA A 19 -11.75 -8.26 -23.77
CA ALA A 19 -10.77 -7.24 -24.13
C ALA A 19 -11.05 -6.58 -25.49
N HIS A 20 -11.72 -7.28 -26.42
CA HIS A 20 -12.05 -6.76 -27.76
C HIS A 20 -13.50 -6.27 -27.88
N GLU A 21 -14.47 -6.96 -27.28
CA GLU A 21 -15.90 -6.60 -27.36
C GLU A 21 -16.29 -5.52 -26.36
N ASN A 22 -15.70 -5.52 -25.16
CA ASN A 22 -16.03 -4.60 -24.06
C ASN A 22 -14.77 -3.96 -23.48
N THR A 23 -13.96 -3.37 -24.34
CA THR A 23 -12.64 -2.80 -24.04
C THR A 23 -12.65 -1.91 -22.80
N VAL A 24 -13.60 -0.97 -22.71
CA VAL A 24 -13.64 0.00 -21.61
C VAL A 24 -13.83 -0.71 -20.27
N ILE A 25 -14.83 -1.59 -20.16
CA ILE A 25 -15.13 -2.31 -18.91
C ILE A 25 -13.95 -3.18 -18.50
N PHE A 26 -13.39 -3.94 -19.44
CA PHE A 26 -12.30 -4.88 -19.18
C PHE A 26 -11.05 -4.15 -18.65
N TYR A 27 -10.58 -3.13 -19.35
CA TYR A 27 -9.37 -2.40 -18.95
C TYR A 27 -9.60 -1.51 -17.73
N SER A 28 -10.79 -0.94 -17.54
CA SER A 28 -11.12 -0.22 -16.29
C SER A 28 -11.00 -1.12 -15.07
N CYS A 29 -11.50 -2.37 -15.14
CA CYS A 29 -11.33 -3.32 -14.04
C CYS A 29 -9.86 -3.70 -13.81
N ILE A 30 -9.09 -3.95 -14.87
CA ILE A 30 -7.66 -4.30 -14.73
C ILE A 30 -6.87 -3.15 -14.10
N ILE A 31 -7.00 -1.94 -14.62
CA ILE A 31 -6.30 -0.77 -14.10
C ILE A 31 -6.74 -0.48 -12.65
N GLY A 32 -8.04 -0.61 -12.37
CA GLY A 32 -8.59 -0.48 -11.02
C GLY A 32 -8.04 -1.51 -10.04
N LEU A 33 -7.77 -2.75 -10.49
CA LEU A 33 -7.18 -3.81 -9.66
C LEU A 33 -5.65 -3.69 -9.50
N ILE A 34 -4.95 -3.14 -10.50
CA ILE A 34 -3.50 -2.93 -10.44
C ILE A 34 -3.13 -2.04 -9.24
N GLY A 35 -3.92 -1.00 -8.94
CA GLY A 35 -3.68 -0.11 -7.79
C GLY A 35 -3.61 -0.86 -6.44
N PRO A 36 -4.70 -1.51 -5.99
CA PRO A 36 -4.70 -2.30 -4.75
C PRO A 36 -3.66 -3.42 -4.74
N ALA A 37 -3.45 -4.10 -5.87
CA ALA A 37 -2.41 -5.13 -5.97
C ALA A 37 -1.01 -4.55 -5.70
N MET A 38 -0.70 -3.38 -6.25
CA MET A 38 0.57 -2.68 -6.01
C MET A 38 0.70 -2.21 -4.56
N VAL A 39 -0.37 -1.74 -3.92
CA VAL A 39 -0.34 -1.33 -2.49
C VAL A 39 0.06 -2.50 -1.59
N VAL A 40 -0.36 -3.73 -1.91
CA VAL A 40 -0.01 -4.91 -1.11
C VAL A 40 1.40 -5.43 -1.47
N THR A 41 1.75 -5.43 -2.75
CA THR A 41 2.98 -6.09 -3.23
C THR A 41 4.23 -5.21 -3.17
N ILE A 42 4.12 -3.91 -3.41
CA ILE A 42 5.27 -3.00 -3.53
C ILE A 42 5.94 -2.69 -2.17
N PRO A 43 5.22 -2.41 -1.07
CA PRO A 43 5.86 -2.08 0.22
C PRO A 43 6.88 -3.12 0.71
N PRO A 44 6.57 -4.45 0.77
CA PRO A 44 7.55 -5.43 1.26
C PRO A 44 8.75 -5.55 0.32
N ILE A 45 8.57 -5.30 -0.99
CA ILE A 45 9.68 -5.28 -1.94
C ILE A 45 10.59 -4.08 -1.66
N ARG A 46 10.01 -2.89 -1.44
CA ARG A 46 10.77 -1.67 -1.13
C ARG A 46 11.53 -1.78 0.18
N GLU A 47 10.94 -2.37 1.21
CA GLU A 47 11.60 -2.62 2.50
C GLU A 47 12.84 -3.50 2.34
N ARG A 48 12.77 -4.54 1.50
CA ARG A 48 13.91 -5.42 1.17
C ARG A 48 15.03 -4.68 0.42
N PHE A 49 14.70 -3.64 -0.34
CA PHE A 49 15.66 -2.76 -0.99
C PHE A 49 16.21 -1.65 -0.06
N GLY A 50 15.89 -1.69 1.23
CA GLY A 50 16.43 -0.77 2.22
C GLY A 50 15.65 0.54 2.36
N TYR A 51 14.49 0.66 1.69
CA TYR A 51 13.59 1.78 1.96
C TYR A 51 13.00 1.66 3.37
N ARG A 52 13.11 2.74 4.15
CA ARG A 52 12.41 2.89 5.43
C ARG A 52 11.47 4.10 5.35
N PRO A 53 10.24 3.98 5.88
CA PRO A 53 9.35 5.12 5.98
C PRO A 53 9.97 6.20 6.88
N ALA A 54 9.70 7.46 6.55
CA ALA A 54 10.13 8.58 7.38
C ALA A 54 9.42 8.53 8.74
N GLU A 55 10.11 9.02 9.78
CA GLU A 55 9.50 9.18 11.10
C GLU A 55 8.33 10.17 11.03
N PRO A 56 7.25 9.93 11.78
CA PRO A 56 6.10 10.82 11.77
C PRO A 56 6.46 12.19 12.33
N VAL A 57 6.01 13.24 11.65
CA VAL A 57 6.20 14.62 12.11
C VAL A 57 5.44 14.82 13.42
N PRO A 58 6.03 15.48 14.43
CA PRO A 58 5.33 15.76 15.67
C PRO A 58 4.15 16.71 15.40
N THR A 59 2.94 16.27 15.77
CA THR A 59 1.70 17.06 15.66
C THR A 59 1.45 17.94 16.88
N SER A 60 2.17 17.70 17.97
CA SER A 60 2.07 18.43 19.23
C SER A 60 3.43 18.78 19.79
N TYR A 61 3.47 19.68 20.78
CA TYR A 61 4.69 19.94 21.53
C TYR A 61 5.22 18.62 22.12
N PRO A 62 6.50 18.27 21.91
CA PRO A 62 7.06 17.02 22.41
C PRO A 62 7.27 17.12 23.93
N LEU A 63 6.26 16.76 24.71
CA LEU A 63 6.40 16.66 26.16
C LEU A 63 7.23 15.43 26.53
N PRO A 64 8.32 15.59 27.28
CA PRO A 64 9.09 14.45 27.77
C PRO A 64 8.27 13.68 28.80
N ASN A 65 8.19 12.36 28.66
CA ASN A 65 7.54 11.48 29.63
C ASN A 65 8.44 11.27 30.87
N ARG A 66 8.61 12.33 31.66
CA ARG A 66 9.39 12.32 32.91
C ARG A 66 8.72 13.14 33.99
N ALA A 67 8.98 12.79 35.25
CA ALA A 67 8.57 13.61 36.39
C ALA A 67 9.18 15.01 36.32
N ARG A 68 8.45 15.99 36.87
CA ARG A 68 8.93 17.37 36.98
C ARG A 68 10.22 17.39 37.79
N ARG A 69 11.21 18.15 37.32
CA ARG A 69 12.43 18.45 38.06
C ARG A 69 12.38 19.91 38.49
N PRO A 70 12.69 20.24 39.76
CA PRO A 70 12.82 21.64 40.16
C PRO A 70 13.95 22.28 39.35
N VAL A 71 13.73 23.51 38.89
CA VAL A 71 14.68 24.33 38.14
C VAL A 71 14.92 25.62 38.91
N GLN A 72 16.10 26.22 38.77
CA GLN A 72 16.48 27.49 39.40
C GLN A 72 17.09 28.43 38.34
N GLY A 73 17.07 29.76 38.57
CA GLY A 73 17.82 30.75 37.78
C GLY A 73 17.00 31.89 37.14
N TYR A 74 15.69 31.95 37.36
CA TYR A 74 14.79 33.01 36.87
C TYR A 74 13.72 33.35 37.91
N GLU A 75 14.06 33.23 39.20
CA GLU A 75 13.19 33.66 40.30
C GLU A 75 13.10 35.19 40.31
N ASP A 76 11.88 35.72 40.40
CA ASP A 76 11.63 37.15 40.65
C ASP A 76 12.06 37.46 42.09
N GLU A 77 12.88 38.50 42.31
CA GLU A 77 13.30 38.94 43.66
C GLU A 77 12.12 39.22 44.62
#